data_AF-A0A0V0VBT9-F1
#
_entry.id   AF-A0A0V0VBT9-F1
#
_cell.length_a   1.000
_cell.length_b   1.000
_cell.length_c   1.000
_cell.angle_alpha   90.00
_cell.angle_beta   90.00
_cell.angle_gamma   90.00
#
_symmetry.space_group_name_H-M   'P 1'
#
loop_
_entity.id
_entity.type
_entity.pdbx_description
1 polymer ?
#
loop_
_entity_poly.entity_id
_entity_poly.type
_entity_poly.pdbx_seq_one_letter_code
_entity_poly.pdbx_strand_id
1 'polypeptide(L)'
;MLLYLKQRLKLEMRRNRAKIASYLNCTACGMYNACLRLAYKQDLTKPTDVRSLFSLSNQAVRKNDIGFAVSMVCEHAWCGDLFAYHLVSLYNRQQSTSSCSTAVCLVPARGTRRTTRPPPWWIKKEAGYVVDNITEANQKFLRDISLDIYSENLKERKSSNSTFERGVWETGSVRTGLVCRKIGVIPQYFKNGTRVLCTLLEAKEKVLDNHVISYTDPEKWYKYSKIGKKEGLKMLGRLTVGVQSDDPQKFTAAYRGIFEKAGVLPKQKLAGFAITPNAQIQPGTRLYANHFTVGQYVDVWGHTIDYGFQGVMVRWGFKGMPATHGVTKTHRRPGSIGTAGQACVKPGKKMPGHMGSEWRALRGIQILRINTAEQVLYVKGPNVPGPVGALIYVKDSGVMEKRVSNPPFPTFYPEECDPLPEEQFHDSLFQYTEPTIEYPEEKATSTTVRKGPVKVKKQAKVK
;
A
#
# COMPACT_ATOMS: atom_id res chain seq x y z
N MET A 1 -31.00 -39.74 -20.58
CA MET A 1 -29.82 -38.87 -20.39
C MET A 1 -29.57 -37.94 -21.59
N LEU A 2 -29.28 -38.45 -22.80
CA LEU A 2 -28.99 -37.60 -23.97
C LEU A 2 -30.16 -36.70 -24.41
N LEU A 3 -31.40 -37.19 -24.36
CA LEU A 3 -32.61 -36.38 -24.64
C LEU A 3 -32.80 -35.23 -23.63
N TYR A 4 -32.48 -35.48 -22.36
CA TYR A 4 -32.55 -34.48 -21.28
C TYR A 4 -31.49 -33.38 -21.47
N LEU A 5 -30.25 -33.77 -21.84
CA LEU A 5 -29.19 -32.83 -22.19
C LEU A 5 -29.54 -31.98 -23.43
N LYS A 6 -30.14 -32.60 -24.46
CA LYS A 6 -30.62 -31.89 -25.65
C LYS A 6 -31.71 -30.86 -25.32
N GLN A 7 -32.68 -31.22 -24.47
CA GLN A 7 -33.72 -30.29 -24.03
C GLN A 7 -33.16 -29.15 -23.16
N ARG A 8 -32.20 -29.44 -22.29
CA ARG A 8 -31.55 -28.43 -21.43
C ARG A 8 -30.71 -27.43 -22.24
N LEU A 9 -29.93 -27.90 -23.21
CA LEU A 9 -29.20 -27.05 -24.16
C LEU A 9 -30.16 -26.18 -25.00
N LYS A 10 -31.31 -26.74 -25.43
CA LYS A 10 -32.32 -25.98 -26.18
C LYS A 10 -32.95 -24.85 -25.34
N LEU A 11 -33.14 -25.09 -24.04
CA LEU A 11 -33.65 -24.09 -23.08
C LEU A 11 -32.61 -23.00 -22.76
N GLU A 12 -31.34 -23.37 -22.60
CA GLU A 12 -30.25 -22.40 -22.40
C GLU A 12 -30.03 -21.52 -23.62
N MET A 13 -30.08 -22.10 -24.82
CA MET A 13 -30.03 -21.36 -26.08
C MET A 13 -31.21 -20.38 -26.24
N ARG A 14 -32.41 -20.76 -25.80
CA ARG A 14 -33.59 -19.86 -25.80
C ARG A 14 -33.46 -18.72 -24.78
N ARG A 15 -32.94 -19.00 -23.58
CA ARG A 15 -32.66 -17.95 -22.57
C ARG A 15 -31.59 -16.97 -23.04
N ASN A 16 -30.57 -17.45 -23.74
CA ASN A 16 -29.51 -16.60 -24.31
C ASN A 16 -30.05 -15.76 -25.49
N ARG A 17 -30.93 -16.31 -26.34
CA ARG A 17 -31.63 -15.50 -27.37
C ARG A 17 -32.53 -14.42 -26.77
N ALA A 18 -33.25 -14.70 -25.69
CA ALA A 18 -34.07 -13.71 -25.00
C ALA A 18 -33.22 -12.59 -24.36
N LYS A 19 -32.07 -12.94 -23.77
CA LYS A 19 -31.09 -11.95 -23.28
C LYS A 19 -30.53 -11.09 -24.42
N ILE A 20 -30.14 -11.70 -25.54
CA ILE A 20 -29.63 -10.97 -26.71
C ILE A 20 -30.71 -10.05 -27.30
N ALA A 21 -31.97 -10.48 -27.37
CA ALA A 21 -33.09 -9.66 -27.82
C ALA A 21 -33.36 -8.45 -26.89
N SER A 22 -33.17 -8.61 -25.57
CA SER A 22 -33.30 -7.50 -24.62
C SER A 22 -32.19 -6.44 -24.77
N TYR A 23 -31.00 -6.82 -25.28
CA TYR A 23 -29.93 -5.86 -25.60
C TYR A 23 -30.13 -5.16 -26.95
N LEU A 24 -30.97 -5.69 -27.84
CA LEU A 24 -31.22 -5.17 -29.19
C LEU A 24 -32.34 -4.11 -29.26
N ASN A 25 -33.16 -3.96 -28.20
CA ASN A 25 -34.21 -2.93 -28.13
C ASN A 25 -33.73 -1.58 -27.56
N CYS A 26 -32.42 -1.37 -27.45
CA CYS A 26 -31.86 -0.06 -27.15
C CYS A 26 -31.67 0.69 -28.48
N THR A 27 -32.42 1.77 -28.69
CA THR A 27 -32.46 2.60 -29.92
C THR A 27 -31.09 3.12 -30.40
N ALA A 28 -30.05 3.06 -29.56
CA ALA A 28 -28.67 3.38 -29.92
C ALA A 28 -27.94 2.28 -30.73
N CYS A 29 -28.41 1.02 -30.73
CA CYS A 29 -27.74 -0.08 -31.42
C CYS A 29 -28.18 -0.27 -32.89
N GLY A 30 -29.32 0.31 -33.28
CA GLY A 30 -29.83 0.25 -34.66
C GLY A 30 -28.97 1.02 -35.66
N MET A 31 -28.43 2.18 -35.26
CA MET A 31 -27.56 3.00 -36.11
C MET A 31 -26.19 2.33 -36.36
N TYR A 32 -25.65 1.62 -35.37
CA TYR A 32 -24.34 0.97 -35.47
C TYR A 32 -24.34 -0.23 -36.44
N ASN A 33 -25.44 -0.99 -36.46
CA ASN A 33 -25.60 -2.14 -37.36
C ASN A 33 -25.93 -1.75 -38.82
N ALA A 34 -26.53 -0.57 -39.05
CA ALA A 34 -26.71 -0.03 -40.39
C ALA A 34 -25.39 0.44 -41.01
N CYS A 35 -24.51 1.09 -40.21
CA CYS A 35 -23.17 1.48 -40.65
C CYS A 35 -22.27 0.27 -40.95
N LEU A 36 -22.31 -0.79 -40.13
CA LEU A 36 -21.54 -2.00 -40.36
C LEU A 36 -22.00 -2.77 -41.62
N ARG A 37 -23.29 -2.77 -41.94
CA ARG A 37 -23.81 -3.40 -43.17
C ARG A 37 -23.45 -2.64 -44.46
N LEU A 38 -23.27 -1.32 -44.38
CA LEU A 38 -22.78 -0.52 -45.51
C LEU A 38 -21.27 -0.67 -45.70
N ALA A 39 -20.51 -0.75 -44.60
CA ALA A 39 -19.07 -1.00 -44.63
C ALA A 39 -18.71 -2.40 -45.18
N TYR A 40 -19.57 -3.41 -44.95
CA TYR A 40 -19.37 -4.77 -45.48
C TYR A 40 -19.74 -4.94 -46.97
N LYS A 41 -20.39 -3.94 -47.58
CA LYS A 41 -20.79 -3.98 -49.01
C LYS A 41 -19.79 -3.29 -49.95
N GLN A 42 -18.77 -2.63 -49.42
CA GLN A 42 -17.71 -1.97 -50.17
C GLN A 42 -16.38 -2.52 -49.68
N ASP A 43 -15.85 -3.55 -50.35
CA ASP A 43 -14.57 -4.19 -50.02
C ASP A 43 -13.44 -3.15 -49.91
N LEU A 44 -13.09 -2.76 -48.68
CA LEU A 44 -11.99 -1.84 -48.40
C LEU A 44 -10.92 -2.58 -47.59
N THR A 45 -10.04 -3.26 -48.30
CA THR A 45 -8.82 -3.86 -47.75
C THR A 45 -7.67 -2.84 -47.77
N LYS A 46 -7.57 -1.95 -46.77
CA LYS A 46 -6.34 -1.28 -46.25
C LYS A 46 -6.69 -0.14 -45.27
N PRO A 47 -5.77 0.24 -44.34
CA PRO A 47 -6.06 1.20 -43.28
C PRO A 47 -5.79 2.63 -43.75
N THR A 48 -6.80 3.51 -43.72
CA THR A 48 -6.62 4.96 -43.85
C THR A 48 -7.52 5.73 -42.88
N ASP A 49 -7.05 6.92 -42.52
CA ASP A 49 -7.37 7.71 -41.34
C ASP A 49 -8.85 7.96 -41.02
N VAL A 50 -9.16 7.86 -39.71
CA VAL A 50 -10.49 8.08 -39.09
C VAL A 50 -11.07 9.50 -39.34
N ARG A 51 -10.32 10.42 -39.96
CA ARG A 51 -10.78 11.78 -40.31
C ARG A 51 -11.57 11.88 -41.62
N SER A 52 -11.51 10.90 -42.52
CA SER A 52 -12.24 10.94 -43.82
C SER A 52 -13.68 10.39 -43.73
N LEU A 53 -14.02 9.64 -42.69
CA LEU A 53 -15.36 9.07 -42.49
C LEU A 53 -16.42 10.11 -42.04
N PHE A 54 -15.98 11.24 -41.48
CA PHE A 54 -16.88 12.30 -40.98
C PHE A 54 -17.39 13.25 -42.08
N SER A 55 -16.77 13.28 -43.27
CA SER A 55 -17.23 14.13 -44.39
C SER A 55 -18.34 13.48 -45.22
N LEU A 56 -18.43 12.14 -45.23
CA LEU A 56 -19.42 11.38 -46.00
C LEU A 56 -20.78 11.23 -45.28
N SER A 57 -20.82 11.29 -43.95
CA SER A 57 -22.08 11.26 -43.19
C SER A 57 -22.91 12.54 -43.32
N ASN A 58 -22.27 13.68 -43.61
CA ASN A 58 -22.92 14.98 -43.74
C ASN A 58 -23.49 15.28 -45.14
N GLN A 59 -23.22 14.42 -46.14
CA GLN A 59 -23.83 14.51 -47.47
C GLN A 59 -25.08 13.64 -47.63
N ALA A 60 -25.27 12.59 -46.82
CA ALA A 60 -26.43 11.71 -46.90
C ALA A 60 -27.68 12.24 -46.18
N VAL A 61 -27.55 13.28 -45.34
CA VAL A 61 -28.67 13.90 -44.60
C VAL A 61 -29.34 15.04 -45.39
N ARG A 62 -28.81 15.44 -46.55
CA ARG A 62 -29.39 16.53 -47.38
C ARG A 62 -30.25 16.07 -48.55
N LYS A 63 -30.53 14.77 -48.67
CA LYS A 63 -31.40 14.24 -49.72
C LYS A 63 -32.25 13.13 -49.12
N ASN A 64 -33.46 13.47 -48.69
CA ASN A 64 -34.70 12.70 -48.89
C ASN A 64 -35.78 13.24 -47.95
N ASP A 65 -36.68 14.04 -48.55
CA ASP A 65 -37.99 14.37 -48.02
C ASP A 65 -38.87 13.12 -48.01
N ILE A 66 -39.39 12.73 -46.85
CA ILE A 66 -40.61 11.91 -46.75
C ILE A 66 -41.41 12.46 -45.58
N GLY A 67 -42.25 13.46 -45.88
CA GLY A 67 -43.51 13.60 -45.19
C GLY A 67 -44.45 12.52 -45.70
N PHE A 68 -45.03 11.74 -44.81
CA PHE A 68 -46.41 11.23 -44.88
C PHE A 68 -46.67 10.32 -43.67
N ALA A 69 -47.87 10.44 -43.11
CA ALA A 69 -48.51 9.57 -42.11
C ALA A 69 -48.12 9.74 -40.63
N VAL A 70 -48.54 10.84 -40.01
CA VAL A 70 -49.16 10.80 -38.67
C VAL A 70 -50.37 11.74 -38.66
N SER A 71 -51.52 11.20 -39.02
CA SER A 71 -52.84 11.76 -38.65
C SER A 71 -53.82 10.62 -38.41
N MET A 72 -53.94 10.18 -37.16
CA MET A 72 -55.18 9.61 -36.66
C MET A 72 -55.42 10.12 -35.25
N VAL A 73 -56.33 11.09 -35.20
CA VAL A 73 -57.47 11.25 -34.27
C VAL A 73 -57.20 11.14 -32.77
N CYS A 74 -57.40 12.31 -32.14
CA CYS A 74 -57.70 12.61 -30.75
C CYS A 74 -58.52 11.56 -29.97
N GLU A 75 -58.21 11.42 -28.67
CA GLU A 75 -59.21 11.59 -27.60
C GLU A 75 -58.53 11.78 -26.23
N HIS A 76 -58.96 12.86 -25.55
CA HIS A 76 -58.85 13.20 -24.12
C HIS A 76 -57.46 13.33 -23.46
N ALA A 77 -57.18 14.23 -22.53
CA ALA A 77 -57.76 15.47 -22.01
C ALA A 77 -56.77 15.90 -20.89
N TRP A 78 -56.58 17.22 -20.69
CA TRP A 78 -55.96 17.85 -19.51
C TRP A 78 -54.42 17.80 -19.38
N CYS A 79 -53.75 18.93 -19.64
CA CYS A 79 -53.46 19.92 -18.60
C CYS A 79 -52.68 21.09 -19.25
N GLY A 80 -53.23 22.29 -19.09
CA GLY A 80 -52.71 23.51 -19.69
C GLY A 80 -51.51 24.12 -18.96
N ASP A 81 -51.05 25.19 -19.60
CA ASP A 81 -50.34 26.35 -19.05
C ASP A 81 -48.83 26.21 -18.80
N LEU A 82 -48.03 26.57 -19.82
CA LEU A 82 -46.91 27.53 -19.72
C LEU A 82 -46.20 27.74 -21.10
N PHE A 83 -46.97 28.16 -22.10
CA PHE A 83 -46.45 28.57 -23.42
C PHE A 83 -46.56 30.09 -23.57
N ALA A 84 -45.64 30.85 -22.96
CA ALA A 84 -45.56 32.30 -23.22
C ALA A 84 -44.18 32.95 -23.00
N TYR A 85 -43.11 32.22 -22.66
CA TYR A 85 -41.81 32.86 -22.38
C TYR A 85 -40.58 32.31 -23.11
N HIS A 86 -40.73 31.34 -24.01
CA HIS A 86 -39.58 30.74 -24.71
C HIS A 86 -39.29 31.25 -26.13
N LEU A 87 -40.13 32.13 -26.69
CA LEU A 87 -39.96 32.63 -28.06
C LEU A 87 -39.01 33.83 -28.20
N VAL A 88 -38.53 34.43 -27.11
CA VAL A 88 -37.55 35.53 -27.16
C VAL A 88 -36.09 35.06 -26.98
N SER A 89 -35.86 33.82 -26.51
CA SER A 89 -34.51 33.29 -26.30
C SER A 89 -33.90 32.59 -27.52
N LEU A 90 -34.70 32.28 -28.56
CA LEU A 90 -34.24 31.49 -29.71
C LEU A 90 -33.74 32.33 -30.88
N TYR A 91 -33.93 33.65 -30.87
CA TYR A 91 -33.47 34.52 -31.96
C TYR A 91 -32.04 35.04 -31.80
N ASN A 92 -31.46 35.01 -30.58
CA ASN A 92 -30.09 35.49 -30.31
C ASN A 92 -29.04 34.36 -30.16
N ARG A 93 -29.33 33.15 -30.64
CA ARG A 93 -28.42 31.99 -30.54
C ARG A 93 -27.98 31.41 -31.87
N GLN A 94 -28.00 32.22 -32.94
CA GLN A 94 -27.50 31.83 -34.28
C GLN A 94 -26.14 32.45 -34.65
N GLN A 95 -25.40 33.03 -33.71
CA GLN A 95 -23.99 33.40 -33.93
C GLN A 95 -23.10 32.89 -32.79
N SER A 96 -22.64 31.65 -32.92
CA SER A 96 -21.34 31.17 -32.38
C SER A 96 -21.17 29.70 -32.74
N THR A 97 -20.72 29.46 -33.96
CA THR A 97 -20.04 28.24 -34.35
C THR A 97 -18.64 28.23 -33.71
N SER A 98 -18.41 27.43 -32.66
CA SER A 98 -17.12 26.75 -32.39
C SER A 98 -17.08 26.07 -31.02
N SER A 99 -16.51 24.86 -31.03
CA SER A 99 -16.07 24.05 -29.88
C SER A 99 -17.16 23.42 -28.98
N CYS A 100 -17.63 22.24 -29.42
CA CYS A 100 -18.16 21.24 -28.50
C CYS A 100 -16.98 20.69 -27.68
N SER A 101 -16.62 21.38 -26.60
CA SER A 101 -15.72 20.84 -25.60
C SER A 101 -16.47 19.76 -24.83
N THR A 102 -16.03 18.52 -24.96
CA THR A 102 -16.46 17.42 -24.10
C THR A 102 -15.96 17.77 -22.71
N ALA A 103 -16.82 18.40 -21.91
CA ALA A 103 -16.53 18.67 -20.51
C ALA A 103 -16.44 17.32 -19.79
N VAL A 104 -15.22 16.78 -19.73
CA VAL A 104 -14.88 15.68 -18.83
C VAL A 104 -15.19 16.19 -17.44
N CYS A 105 -16.34 15.79 -16.90
CA CYS A 105 -16.62 15.92 -15.48
C CYS A 105 -15.57 15.09 -14.75
N LEU A 106 -14.44 15.72 -14.43
CA LEU A 106 -13.48 15.20 -13.48
C LEU A 106 -14.21 15.14 -12.15
N VAL A 107 -14.84 14.01 -11.86
CA VAL A 107 -15.23 13.68 -10.49
C VAL A 107 -13.93 13.70 -9.72
N PRO A 108 -13.72 14.65 -8.77
CA PRO A 108 -12.53 14.63 -7.96
C PRO A 108 -12.50 13.27 -7.28
N ALA A 109 -11.48 12.47 -7.59
CA ALA A 109 -11.31 11.16 -6.99
C ALA A 109 -11.30 11.38 -5.48
N ARG A 110 -12.39 10.95 -4.81
CA ARG A 110 -12.51 11.03 -3.36
C ARG A 110 -11.22 10.43 -2.81
N GLY A 111 -10.49 11.22 -2.00
CA GLY A 111 -9.24 10.79 -1.40
C GLY A 111 -9.38 9.37 -0.87
N THR A 112 -8.35 8.55 -1.13
CA THR A 112 -8.30 7.10 -0.84
C THR A 112 -9.15 6.75 0.38
N ARG A 113 -10.34 6.16 0.14
CA ARG A 113 -11.19 5.65 1.21
C ARG A 113 -10.32 4.66 1.99
N ARG A 114 -10.09 4.90 3.29
CA ARG A 114 -9.37 3.93 4.13
C ARG A 114 -10.06 2.59 4.00
N THR A 115 -9.39 1.62 3.38
CA THR A 115 -9.90 0.26 3.28
C THR A 115 -9.50 -0.45 4.56
N THR A 116 -10.44 -0.62 5.48
CA THR A 116 -10.31 -1.55 6.63
C THR A 116 -10.31 -3.00 6.15
N ARG A 117 -10.71 -3.23 4.90
CA ARG A 117 -10.56 -4.52 4.25
C ARG A 117 -9.08 -4.74 3.95
N PRO A 118 -8.55 -5.93 4.23
CA PRO A 118 -7.23 -6.30 3.74
C PRO A 118 -7.19 -6.06 2.22
N PRO A 119 -6.07 -5.59 1.66
CA PRO A 119 -5.97 -5.37 0.23
C PRO A 119 -6.41 -6.65 -0.51
N PRO A 120 -7.05 -6.53 -1.68
CA PRO A 120 -7.72 -7.65 -2.34
C PRO A 120 -6.77 -8.80 -2.75
N TRP A 121 -5.46 -8.54 -2.77
CA TRP A 121 -4.42 -9.55 -3.01
C TRP A 121 -3.91 -10.23 -1.74
N TRP A 122 -4.31 -9.78 -0.55
CA TRP A 122 -4.20 -10.61 0.65
C TRP A 122 -5.23 -11.72 0.54
N ILE A 123 -4.74 -12.92 0.81
CA ILE A 123 -5.53 -14.13 0.72
C ILE A 123 -6.68 -13.99 1.71
N LYS A 124 -7.91 -14.04 1.19
CA LYS A 124 -9.06 -14.32 2.05
C LYS A 124 -8.83 -15.73 2.57
N LYS A 125 -9.02 -15.98 3.87
CA LYS A 125 -9.24 -17.34 4.33
C LYS A 125 -10.46 -17.84 3.56
N GLU A 126 -10.24 -18.54 2.45
CA GLU A 126 -11.31 -19.28 1.83
C GLU A 126 -11.74 -20.29 2.89
N ALA A 127 -13.02 -20.23 3.28
CA ALA A 127 -13.64 -21.33 3.99
C ALA A 127 -13.31 -22.57 3.15
N GLY A 128 -12.54 -23.48 3.76
CA GLY A 128 -11.57 -24.30 3.03
C GLY A 128 -12.15 -25.07 1.86
N TYR A 129 -11.37 -25.15 0.79
CA TYR A 129 -11.29 -26.42 0.06
C TYR A 129 -10.36 -27.35 0.85
N VAL A 130 -10.82 -27.92 1.97
CA VAL A 130 -10.23 -29.15 2.53
C VAL A 130 -11.31 -30.01 3.19
N VAL A 131 -11.87 -30.88 2.35
CA VAL A 131 -12.22 -32.29 2.59
C VAL A 131 -12.73 -32.65 3.99
N ASP A 132 -14.05 -32.65 4.15
CA ASP A 132 -14.75 -33.05 5.37
C ASP A 132 -14.54 -34.52 5.80
N ASN A 133 -13.74 -35.31 5.06
CA ASN A 133 -13.56 -36.76 5.26
C ASN A 133 -12.08 -37.22 5.32
N ILE A 134 -11.12 -36.38 5.76
CA ILE A 134 -9.71 -36.79 5.92
C ILE A 134 -9.33 -36.72 7.40
N THR A 135 -8.79 -37.82 7.94
CA THR A 135 -8.25 -37.89 9.30
C THR A 135 -7.09 -36.90 9.48
N GLU A 136 -6.90 -36.37 10.70
CA GLU A 136 -5.82 -35.41 10.98
C GLU A 136 -4.43 -35.95 10.64
N ALA A 137 -4.21 -37.26 10.83
CA ALA A 137 -2.97 -37.93 10.45
C ALA A 137 -2.72 -37.86 8.94
N ASN A 138 -3.75 -38.14 8.12
CA ASN A 138 -3.65 -38.08 6.67
C ASN A 138 -3.47 -36.63 6.19
N GLN A 139 -4.07 -35.65 6.86
CA GLN A 139 -3.84 -34.24 6.53
C GLN A 139 -2.39 -33.83 6.77
N LYS A 140 -1.77 -34.24 7.89
CA LYS A 140 -0.35 -33.99 8.16
C LYS A 140 0.53 -34.65 7.09
N PHE A 141 0.28 -35.94 6.83
CA PHE A 141 0.99 -36.69 5.79
C PHE A 141 0.94 -36.03 4.41
N LEU A 142 -0.25 -35.60 3.97
CA LEU A 142 -0.40 -34.90 2.67
C LEU A 142 0.30 -33.54 2.65
N ARG A 143 0.35 -32.82 3.79
CA ARG A 143 1.11 -31.57 3.90
C ARG A 143 2.60 -31.85 3.76
N ASP A 144 3.12 -32.82 4.50
CA ASP A 144 4.54 -33.19 4.51
C ASP A 144 4.99 -33.61 3.11
N ILE A 145 4.27 -34.55 2.47
CA ILE A 145 4.55 -34.95 1.08
C ILE A 145 4.51 -33.76 0.13
N SER A 146 3.51 -32.88 0.27
CA SER A 146 3.42 -31.73 -0.62
C SER A 146 4.58 -30.75 -0.42
N LEU A 147 5.09 -30.61 0.80
CA LEU A 147 6.26 -29.80 1.11
C LEU A 147 7.52 -30.44 0.54
N ASP A 148 7.67 -31.76 0.66
CA ASP A 148 8.81 -32.51 0.13
C ASP A 148 8.89 -32.39 -1.40
N ILE A 149 7.80 -32.75 -2.10
CA ILE A 149 7.69 -32.64 -3.56
C ILE A 149 7.96 -31.20 -4.00
N TYR A 150 7.39 -30.22 -3.31
CA TYR A 150 7.61 -28.82 -3.66
C TYR A 150 9.07 -28.43 -3.46
N SER A 151 9.70 -28.84 -2.35
CA SER A 151 11.10 -28.56 -2.05
C SER A 151 12.07 -29.15 -3.08
N GLU A 152 11.79 -30.36 -3.59
CA GLU A 152 12.56 -31.01 -4.64
C GLU A 152 12.48 -30.22 -5.96
N ASN A 153 11.26 -29.88 -6.39
CA ASN A 153 11.03 -29.04 -7.57
C ASN A 153 11.74 -27.68 -7.48
N LEU A 154 11.84 -27.10 -6.27
CA LEU A 154 12.57 -25.85 -6.07
C LEU A 154 14.08 -26.02 -6.23
N LYS A 155 14.67 -27.12 -5.76
CA LYS A 155 16.11 -27.40 -5.89
C LYS A 155 16.52 -27.49 -7.36
N GLU A 156 15.75 -28.20 -8.17
CA GLU A 156 15.98 -28.33 -9.61
C GLU A 156 15.94 -26.98 -10.34
N ARG A 157 14.99 -26.10 -9.97
CA ARG A 157 14.86 -24.78 -10.59
C ARG A 157 15.99 -23.83 -10.18
N LYS A 158 16.46 -23.89 -8.94
CA LYS A 158 17.59 -23.07 -8.47
C LYS A 158 18.86 -23.28 -9.30
N SER A 159 19.18 -24.52 -9.69
CA SER A 159 20.35 -24.82 -10.53
C SER A 159 20.30 -24.19 -11.93
N SER A 160 19.13 -23.74 -12.40
CA SER A 160 18.95 -23.20 -13.75
C SER A 160 19.07 -21.68 -13.86
N ASN A 161 19.13 -20.95 -12.74
CA ASN A 161 19.11 -19.49 -12.74
C ASN A 161 20.51 -18.88 -12.96
N SER A 162 20.62 -17.89 -13.85
CA SER A 162 21.84 -17.10 -14.03
C SER A 162 22.15 -16.24 -12.80
N THR A 163 23.43 -16.13 -12.47
CA THR A 163 23.93 -15.34 -11.34
C THR A 163 23.98 -13.86 -11.71
N PHE A 164 23.46 -12.99 -10.85
CA PHE A 164 23.55 -11.55 -11.05
C PHE A 164 24.91 -11.03 -10.59
N GLU A 165 25.47 -10.09 -11.34
CA GLU A 165 26.70 -9.40 -10.93
C GLU A 165 26.44 -8.54 -9.69
N ARG A 166 27.39 -8.57 -8.76
CA ARG A 166 27.33 -7.79 -7.52
C ARG A 166 27.84 -6.38 -7.79
N GLY A 167 27.02 -5.38 -7.49
CA GLY A 167 27.45 -3.99 -7.57
C GLY A 167 28.37 -3.60 -6.42
N VAL A 168 29.10 -2.51 -6.60
CA VAL A 168 29.90 -1.85 -5.57
C VAL A 168 29.10 -0.69 -4.96
N TRP A 169 29.35 -0.37 -3.70
CA TRP A 169 28.69 0.74 -3.04
C TRP A 169 29.16 2.09 -3.60
N GLU A 170 28.21 2.90 -4.06
CA GLU A 170 28.45 4.28 -4.50
C GLU A 170 27.67 5.28 -3.63
N THR A 171 28.18 6.50 -3.51
CA THR A 171 27.51 7.58 -2.77
C THR A 171 26.16 7.93 -3.42
N GLY A 172 25.05 7.59 -2.74
CA GLY A 172 23.69 7.77 -3.26
C GLY A 172 23.00 6.47 -3.67
N SER A 173 23.68 5.33 -3.55
CA SER A 173 23.09 4.00 -3.71
C SER A 173 22.02 3.75 -2.66
N VAL A 174 20.93 3.09 -3.07
CA VAL A 174 19.84 2.68 -2.19
C VAL A 174 19.72 1.16 -2.28
N ARG A 175 20.16 0.47 -1.23
CA ARG A 175 20.02 -0.98 -1.11
C ARG A 175 18.66 -1.38 -0.54
N THR A 176 18.44 -2.68 -0.48
CA THR A 176 17.21 -3.27 0.03
C THR A 176 17.02 -3.03 1.52
N GLY A 177 15.78 -3.19 1.98
CA GLY A 177 15.45 -3.26 3.40
C GLY A 177 15.16 -4.69 3.85
N LEU A 178 14.83 -4.83 5.12
CA LEU A 178 14.33 -6.06 5.73
C LEU A 178 12.89 -5.89 6.18
N VAL A 179 12.19 -7.01 6.31
CA VAL A 179 10.92 -7.06 7.05
C VAL A 179 11.14 -7.84 8.33
N CYS A 180 10.76 -7.24 9.44
CA CYS A 180 10.96 -7.77 10.77
C CYS A 180 9.60 -7.92 11.49
N ARG A 181 9.54 -8.71 12.55
CA ARG A 181 8.40 -8.77 13.46
C ARG A 181 8.71 -8.04 14.75
N LYS A 182 7.76 -7.23 15.23
CA LYS A 182 7.88 -6.59 16.55
C LYS A 182 7.76 -7.64 17.65
N ILE A 183 8.77 -7.84 18.49
CA ILE A 183 8.63 -8.70 19.67
C ILE A 183 8.13 -7.88 20.87
N GLY A 184 8.78 -6.76 21.16
CA GLY A 184 8.51 -6.02 22.38
C GLY A 184 9.46 -4.86 22.60
N VAL A 185 9.43 -4.29 23.80
CA VAL A 185 10.30 -3.18 24.20
C VAL A 185 11.00 -3.57 25.50
N ILE A 186 12.32 -3.43 25.52
CA ILE A 186 13.18 -3.75 26.67
C ILE A 186 14.05 -2.53 27.01
N PRO A 187 14.26 -2.21 28.30
CA PRO A 187 15.23 -1.19 28.70
C PRO A 187 16.67 -1.68 28.48
N GLN A 188 17.51 -0.77 27.99
CA GLN A 188 18.95 -0.90 27.86
C GLN A 188 19.61 0.27 28.58
N TYR A 189 20.88 0.13 28.94
CA TYR A 189 21.62 1.17 29.66
C TYR A 189 22.83 1.60 28.84
N PHE A 190 23.08 2.90 28.79
CA PHE A 190 24.36 3.40 28.30
C PHE A 190 25.42 3.32 29.39
N LYS A 191 26.69 3.37 28.99
CA LYS A 191 27.84 3.46 29.91
C LYS A 191 27.78 4.69 30.83
N ASN A 192 26.99 5.71 30.45
CA ASN A 192 26.74 6.90 31.25
C ASN A 192 25.66 6.69 32.35
N GLY A 193 25.09 5.48 32.50
CA GLY A 193 23.99 5.18 33.43
C GLY A 193 22.59 5.59 32.96
N THR A 194 22.49 6.24 31.80
CA THR A 194 21.20 6.66 31.27
C THR A 194 20.42 5.47 30.69
N ARG A 195 19.16 5.33 31.10
CA ARG A 195 18.27 4.28 30.61
C ARG A 195 17.67 4.66 29.26
N VAL A 196 17.76 3.74 28.30
CA VAL A 196 17.15 3.85 26.97
C VAL A 196 16.26 2.66 26.67
N LEU A 197 15.01 2.93 26.30
CA LEU A 197 14.10 1.88 25.84
C LEU A 197 14.46 1.50 24.40
N CYS A 198 14.52 0.20 24.11
CA CYS A 198 14.79 -0.34 22.78
C CYS A 198 13.65 -1.26 22.36
N THR A 199 13.20 -1.13 21.11
CA THR A 199 12.26 -2.06 20.50
C THR A 199 13.01 -3.21 19.84
N LEU A 200 12.58 -4.44 20.09
CA LEU A 200 13.10 -5.65 19.48
C LEU A 200 12.39 -5.95 18.16
N LEU A 201 13.17 -6.08 17.10
CA LEU A 201 12.70 -6.46 15.77
C LEU A 201 13.37 -7.77 15.35
N GLU A 202 12.58 -8.83 15.24
CA GLU A 202 13.03 -10.17 14.84
C GLU A 202 13.10 -10.31 13.32
N ALA A 203 14.12 -10.97 12.81
CA ALA A 203 14.26 -11.43 11.43
C ALA A 203 14.72 -12.91 11.34
N LYS A 204 14.42 -13.69 12.39
CA LYS A 204 14.81 -15.09 12.56
C LYS A 204 14.24 -15.99 11.45
N GLU A 205 15.05 -16.93 10.96
CA GLU A 205 14.69 -17.89 9.91
C GLU A 205 13.35 -18.60 10.13
N LYS A 206 13.27 -19.38 11.22
CA LYS A 206 12.14 -20.24 11.52
C LYS A 206 10.82 -19.49 11.64
N VAL A 207 10.88 -18.18 11.91
CA VAL A 207 9.71 -17.32 12.13
C VAL A 207 9.45 -16.41 10.92
N LEU A 208 10.50 -15.87 10.31
CA LEU A 208 10.50 -14.86 9.26
C LEU A 208 11.58 -15.17 8.22
N ASP A 209 11.22 -16.04 7.28
CA ASP A 209 12.08 -16.32 6.13
C ASP A 209 12.04 -15.18 5.10
N ASN A 210 12.91 -14.18 5.25
CA ASN A 210 13.07 -13.08 4.31
C ASN A 210 13.87 -13.54 3.08
N HIS A 211 13.21 -13.59 1.91
CA HIS A 211 13.85 -13.95 0.64
C HIS A 211 13.53 -12.95 -0.45
N VAL A 212 14.48 -12.69 -1.32
CA VAL A 212 14.26 -11.92 -2.55
C VAL A 212 13.46 -12.77 -3.53
N ILE A 213 12.42 -12.21 -4.14
CA ILE A 213 11.54 -12.94 -5.08
C ILE A 213 11.76 -12.48 -6.51
N SER A 214 11.81 -11.17 -6.72
CA SER A 214 11.89 -10.62 -8.07
C SER A 214 12.49 -9.23 -8.04
N TYR A 215 13.33 -8.95 -9.01
CA TYR A 215 13.78 -7.61 -9.33
C TYR A 215 12.99 -7.06 -10.53
N THR A 216 12.64 -5.78 -10.49
CA THR A 216 12.03 -5.06 -11.61
C THR A 216 12.86 -3.82 -11.91
N ASP A 217 13.35 -3.73 -13.15
CA ASP A 217 14.15 -2.61 -13.65
C ASP A 217 13.43 -1.26 -13.47
N PRO A 218 14.16 -0.14 -13.29
CA PRO A 218 13.57 1.18 -13.09
C PRO A 218 12.60 1.60 -14.20
N GLU A 219 12.98 1.38 -15.46
CA GLU A 219 12.17 1.77 -16.62
C GLU A 219 10.84 1.02 -16.67
N LYS A 220 10.90 -0.31 -16.50
CA LYS A 220 9.73 -1.18 -16.45
C LYS A 220 8.84 -0.78 -15.28
N TRP A 221 9.43 -0.58 -14.09
CA TRP A 221 8.67 -0.23 -12.91
C TRP A 221 7.95 1.11 -13.07
N TYR A 222 8.64 2.14 -13.56
CA TYR A 222 8.05 3.45 -13.80
C TYR A 222 6.93 3.41 -14.85
N LYS A 223 7.06 2.60 -15.91
CA LYS A 223 6.05 2.47 -16.96
C LYS A 223 4.73 1.88 -16.46
N TYR A 224 4.81 0.81 -15.67
CA TYR A 224 3.63 0.02 -15.26
C TYR A 224 3.08 0.37 -13.86
N SER A 225 3.92 0.90 -12.96
CA SER A 225 3.51 1.19 -11.58
C SER A 225 2.89 2.58 -11.42
N LYS A 226 1.66 2.64 -10.92
CA LYS A 226 1.04 3.91 -10.49
C LYS A 226 1.84 4.59 -9.39
N ILE A 227 2.44 3.80 -8.49
CA ILE A 227 3.25 4.29 -7.38
C ILE A 227 4.54 4.91 -7.91
N GLY A 228 5.23 4.23 -8.83
CA GLY A 228 6.46 4.74 -9.45
C GLY A 228 6.25 6.09 -10.14
N LYS A 229 5.13 6.24 -10.86
CA LYS A 229 4.75 7.52 -11.49
C LYS A 229 4.42 8.61 -10.47
N LYS A 230 3.66 8.26 -9.42
CA LYS A 230 3.23 9.22 -8.40
C LYS A 230 4.39 9.74 -7.55
N GLU A 231 5.33 8.86 -7.20
CA GLU A 231 6.49 9.20 -6.37
C GLU A 231 7.70 9.70 -7.18
N GLY A 232 7.62 9.67 -8.52
CA GLY A 232 8.69 10.18 -9.39
C GLY A 232 9.95 9.32 -9.40
N LEU A 233 9.84 8.02 -9.12
CA LEU A 233 10.98 7.12 -8.90
C LEU A 233 11.52 6.56 -10.23
N LYS A 234 11.98 7.44 -11.13
CA LYS A 234 12.49 7.05 -12.46
C LYS A 234 13.80 6.28 -12.41
N MET A 235 14.67 6.64 -11.45
CA MET A 235 16.04 6.11 -11.34
C MET A 235 16.13 4.85 -10.47
N LEU A 236 15.04 4.48 -9.79
CA LEU A 236 15.02 3.37 -8.83
C LEU A 236 14.22 2.21 -9.42
N GLY A 237 14.76 1.00 -9.29
CA GLY A 237 14.05 -0.25 -9.52
C GLY A 237 13.23 -0.66 -8.30
N ARG A 238 12.49 -1.76 -8.43
CA ARG A 238 11.76 -2.36 -7.31
C ARG A 238 12.25 -3.77 -7.06
N LEU A 239 12.67 -4.02 -5.83
CA LEU A 239 12.95 -5.37 -5.34
C LEU A 239 11.79 -5.86 -4.48
N THR A 240 11.24 -7.00 -4.83
CA THR A 240 10.17 -7.67 -4.06
C THR A 240 10.79 -8.66 -3.11
N VAL A 241 10.54 -8.50 -1.81
CA VAL A 241 10.94 -9.40 -0.73
C VAL A 241 9.72 -10.16 -0.23
N GLY A 242 9.86 -11.47 -0.08
CA GLY A 242 8.87 -12.36 0.52
C GLY A 242 9.17 -12.61 1.98
N VAL A 243 8.11 -12.66 2.78
CA VAL A 243 8.18 -12.76 4.24
C VAL A 243 7.25 -13.86 4.72
N GLN A 244 7.78 -14.68 5.63
CA GLN A 244 7.09 -15.78 6.30
C GLN A 244 6.68 -16.91 5.34
N SER A 245 7.41 -18.03 5.37
CA SER A 245 7.07 -19.25 4.61
C SER A 245 5.77 -19.87 5.11
N ASP A 246 4.98 -20.42 4.20
CA ASP A 246 3.75 -21.12 4.54
C ASP A 246 3.46 -22.22 3.50
N ASP A 247 2.53 -23.11 3.83
CA ASP A 247 2.26 -24.32 3.06
C ASP A 247 1.76 -23.98 1.64
N PRO A 248 2.33 -24.58 0.58
CA PRO A 248 1.91 -24.31 -0.81
C PRO A 248 0.43 -24.54 -1.08
N GLN A 249 -0.19 -25.48 -0.37
CA GLN A 249 -1.61 -25.83 -0.53
C GLN A 249 -2.56 -24.68 -0.21
N LYS A 250 -2.16 -23.74 0.67
CA LYS A 250 -2.98 -22.59 1.05
C LYS A 250 -3.05 -21.52 -0.07
N PHE A 251 -2.23 -21.67 -1.11
CA PHE A 251 -2.05 -20.66 -2.14
C PHE A 251 -2.54 -21.11 -3.52
N THR A 252 -3.11 -20.16 -4.26
CA THR A 252 -3.50 -20.37 -5.66
C THR A 252 -2.27 -20.67 -6.52
N ALA A 253 -2.46 -21.45 -7.59
CA ALA A 253 -1.37 -21.83 -8.49
C ALA A 253 -0.65 -20.60 -9.09
N ALA A 254 -1.39 -19.54 -9.43
CA ALA A 254 -0.81 -18.30 -9.93
C ALA A 254 0.09 -17.61 -8.90
N TYR A 255 -0.28 -17.63 -7.62
CA TYR A 255 0.54 -17.05 -6.56
C TYR A 255 1.80 -17.90 -6.32
N ARG A 256 1.65 -19.24 -6.29
CA ARG A 256 2.78 -20.18 -6.19
C ARG A 256 3.79 -20.00 -7.32
N GLY A 257 3.32 -19.81 -8.55
CA GLY A 257 4.15 -19.58 -9.73
C GLY A 257 5.11 -18.37 -9.62
N ILE A 258 4.85 -17.41 -8.73
CA ILE A 258 5.74 -16.27 -8.47
C ILE A 258 7.00 -16.73 -7.72
N PHE A 259 6.83 -17.53 -6.67
CA PHE A 259 7.92 -18.00 -5.79
C PHE A 259 8.70 -19.14 -6.42
N GLU A 260 8.01 -19.95 -7.21
CA GLU A 260 8.57 -21.00 -8.05
C GLU A 260 9.67 -20.51 -9.00
N LYS A 261 9.54 -19.29 -9.54
CA LYS A 261 10.58 -18.67 -10.39
C LYS A 261 11.85 -18.30 -9.59
N ALA A 262 11.67 -17.96 -8.32
CA ALA A 262 12.75 -17.63 -7.40
C ALA A 262 13.31 -18.87 -6.68
N GLY A 263 12.70 -20.05 -6.85
CA GLY A 263 13.12 -21.27 -6.15
C GLY A 263 12.86 -21.23 -4.64
N VAL A 264 11.89 -20.44 -4.17
CA VAL A 264 11.57 -20.33 -2.73
C VAL A 264 10.18 -20.85 -2.40
N LEU A 265 9.98 -21.25 -1.14
CA LEU A 265 8.65 -21.58 -0.63
C LEU A 265 7.70 -20.37 -0.73
N PRO A 266 6.39 -20.59 -0.95
CA PRO A 266 5.41 -19.53 -0.96
C PRO A 266 5.42 -18.75 0.34
N LYS A 267 5.34 -17.42 0.23
CA LYS A 267 5.41 -16.52 1.38
C LYS A 267 4.06 -15.87 1.65
N GLN A 268 3.71 -15.64 2.91
CA GLN A 268 2.43 -15.03 3.28
C GLN A 268 2.32 -13.57 2.87
N LYS A 269 3.42 -12.80 3.00
CA LYS A 269 3.42 -11.37 2.68
C LYS A 269 4.55 -11.01 1.74
N LEU A 270 4.26 -10.02 0.90
CA LEU A 270 5.20 -9.42 -0.04
C LEU A 270 5.47 -7.98 0.38
N ALA A 271 6.74 -7.60 0.31
CA ALA A 271 7.25 -6.28 0.55
C ALA A 271 7.97 -5.77 -0.69
N GLY A 272 7.79 -4.49 -1.03
CA GLY A 272 8.51 -3.86 -2.13
C GLY A 272 9.45 -2.80 -1.59
N PHE A 273 10.72 -2.88 -1.96
CA PHE A 273 11.72 -1.85 -1.68
C PHE A 273 12.13 -1.18 -2.98
N ALA A 274 12.20 0.15 -2.98
CA ALA A 274 12.78 0.90 -4.09
C ALA A 274 14.30 0.88 -3.93
N ILE A 275 15.01 0.45 -4.96
CA ILE A 275 16.47 0.25 -4.92
C ILE A 275 17.14 0.85 -6.15
N THR A 276 18.41 1.19 -6.03
CA THR A 276 19.23 1.57 -7.19
C THR A 276 19.59 0.32 -8.01
N PRO A 277 19.84 0.45 -9.33
CA PRO A 277 20.18 -0.69 -10.19
C PRO A 277 21.43 -1.46 -9.75
N ASN A 278 22.44 -0.76 -9.23
CA ASN A 278 23.65 -1.36 -8.68
C ASN A 278 23.39 -2.23 -7.43
N ALA A 279 22.26 -2.06 -6.75
CA ALA A 279 21.89 -2.82 -5.55
C ALA A 279 20.98 -4.02 -5.85
N GLN A 280 20.99 -4.51 -7.09
CA GLN A 280 20.23 -5.70 -7.47
C GLN A 280 20.75 -6.95 -6.75
N ILE A 281 19.84 -7.84 -6.39
CA ILE A 281 20.15 -9.11 -5.71
C ILE A 281 19.45 -10.21 -6.47
N GLN A 282 20.09 -11.37 -6.53
CA GLN A 282 19.54 -12.54 -7.17
C GLN A 282 18.21 -12.96 -6.49
N PRO A 283 17.16 -13.29 -7.26
CA PRO A 283 15.99 -13.96 -6.74
C PRO A 283 16.35 -15.26 -6.02
N GLY A 284 15.74 -15.49 -4.87
CA GLY A 284 16.00 -16.65 -4.02
C GLY A 284 17.04 -16.42 -2.93
N THR A 285 17.81 -15.33 -2.99
CA THR A 285 18.75 -14.96 -1.92
C THR A 285 18.02 -14.61 -0.64
N ARG A 286 18.54 -15.13 0.48
CA ARG A 286 18.03 -14.87 1.82
C ARG A 286 18.62 -13.58 2.40
N LEU A 287 17.82 -12.86 3.19
CA LEU A 287 18.24 -11.65 3.87
C LEU A 287 18.34 -11.86 5.39
N TYR A 288 19.47 -11.47 5.97
CA TYR A 288 19.78 -11.59 7.40
C TYR A 288 19.69 -10.23 8.11
N ALA A 289 19.52 -10.23 9.44
CA ALA A 289 19.56 -9.04 10.29
C ALA A 289 20.89 -8.27 10.16
N ASN A 290 21.99 -8.98 9.95
CA ASN A 290 23.34 -8.45 9.72
C ASN A 290 23.47 -7.67 8.41
N HIS A 291 22.40 -7.59 7.61
CA HIS A 291 22.28 -6.58 6.57
C HIS A 291 22.46 -5.16 7.13
N PHE A 292 22.09 -4.93 8.39
CA PHE A 292 22.37 -3.67 9.08
C PHE A 292 23.60 -3.78 9.95
N THR A 293 24.25 -2.64 10.17
CA THR A 293 25.38 -2.51 11.11
C THR A 293 24.95 -1.80 12.38
N VAL A 294 25.66 -2.06 13.48
CA VAL A 294 25.42 -1.35 14.74
C VAL A 294 25.80 0.12 14.61
N GLY A 295 25.02 1.02 15.23
CA GLY A 295 25.19 2.46 15.13
C GLY A 295 24.54 3.09 13.90
N GLN A 296 24.14 2.27 12.93
CA GLN A 296 23.45 2.72 11.72
C GLN A 296 22.06 3.31 12.04
N TYR A 297 21.66 4.32 11.29
CA TYR A 297 20.30 4.85 11.32
C TYR A 297 19.40 4.20 10.25
N VAL A 298 18.19 3.85 10.67
CA VAL A 298 17.16 3.21 9.84
C VAL A 298 15.83 3.95 9.91
N ASP A 299 15.06 3.82 8.83
CA ASP A 299 13.67 4.21 8.76
C ASP A 299 12.79 2.98 8.94
N VAL A 300 11.85 3.06 9.88
CA VAL A 300 10.97 1.98 10.30
C VAL A 300 9.55 2.31 9.88
N TRP A 301 8.95 1.43 9.08
CA TRP A 301 7.61 1.59 8.52
C TRP A 301 6.72 0.46 9.01
N GLY A 302 5.50 0.79 9.43
CA GLY A 302 4.58 -0.24 9.90
C GLY A 302 3.15 0.26 10.00
N HIS A 303 2.25 -0.68 10.21
CA HIS A 303 0.85 -0.40 10.43
C HIS A 303 0.62 0.00 11.88
N THR A 304 -0.03 1.14 12.10
CA THR A 304 -0.38 1.59 13.45
C THR A 304 -1.48 0.74 14.07
N ILE A 305 -1.51 0.70 15.41
CA ILE A 305 -2.57 0.04 16.19
C ILE A 305 -3.93 0.58 15.74
N ASP A 306 -4.90 -0.31 15.54
CA ASP A 306 -6.25 0.05 15.18
C ASP A 306 -7.05 0.43 16.43
N TYR A 307 -7.56 1.66 16.47
CA TYR A 307 -8.41 2.17 17.56
C TYR A 307 -9.88 2.27 17.14
N GLY A 308 -10.25 1.87 15.92
CA GLY A 308 -11.62 1.95 15.42
C GLY A 308 -12.11 3.40 15.26
N PHE A 309 -13.43 3.60 15.34
CA PHE A 309 -14.05 4.93 15.24
C PHE A 309 -13.83 5.72 16.54
N GLN A 310 -13.09 6.82 16.46
CA GLN A 310 -12.75 7.67 17.60
C GLN A 310 -13.38 9.06 17.50
N GLY A 311 -13.74 9.60 18.66
CA GLY A 311 -14.21 10.98 18.82
C GLY A 311 -13.08 12.01 18.59
N VAL A 312 -13.44 13.28 18.46
CA VAL A 312 -12.46 14.36 18.12
C VAL A 312 -11.40 14.61 19.19
N MET A 313 -11.72 14.36 20.47
CA MET A 313 -10.77 14.54 21.56
C MET A 313 -9.61 13.55 21.46
N VAL A 314 -9.91 12.26 21.27
CA VAL A 314 -8.89 11.20 21.17
C VAL A 314 -8.17 11.26 19.81
N ARG A 315 -8.93 11.45 18.72
CA ARG A 315 -8.38 11.44 17.36
C ARG A 315 -7.50 12.64 17.04
N TRP A 316 -7.85 13.81 17.55
CA TRP A 316 -7.22 15.09 17.16
C TRP A 316 -6.69 15.92 18.33
N GLY A 317 -6.85 15.46 19.58
CA GLY A 317 -6.42 16.21 20.75
C GLY A 317 -7.27 17.45 21.05
N PHE A 318 -8.55 17.46 20.65
CA PHE A 318 -9.45 18.59 20.96
C PHE A 318 -9.68 18.68 22.47
N LYS A 319 -9.68 19.89 23.03
CA LYS A 319 -9.88 20.14 24.48
C LYS A 319 -11.30 19.79 24.97
N GLY A 320 -12.30 19.87 24.11
CA GLY A 320 -13.72 19.73 24.50
C GLY A 320 -14.27 20.99 25.16
N MET A 321 -15.43 20.86 25.81
CA MET A 321 -16.08 21.91 26.60
C MET A 321 -15.94 21.62 28.10
N PRO A 322 -16.02 22.64 28.99
CA PRO A 322 -15.92 22.41 30.42
C PRO A 322 -17.01 21.45 30.94
N ALA A 323 -16.73 20.83 32.08
CA ALA A 323 -17.67 19.91 32.73
C ALA A 323 -18.76 20.65 33.52
N THR A 324 -18.42 21.80 34.13
CA THR A 324 -19.29 22.61 35.00
C THR A 324 -19.79 23.89 34.29
N HIS A 325 -20.49 24.76 35.03
CA HIS A 325 -21.02 26.05 34.56
C HIS A 325 -22.06 25.96 33.44
N GLY A 326 -23.04 25.06 33.59
CA GLY A 326 -24.23 25.00 32.74
C GLY A 326 -24.03 24.34 31.37
N VAL A 327 -22.89 23.69 31.12
CA VAL A 327 -22.65 22.95 29.87
C VAL A 327 -23.51 21.69 29.81
N THR A 328 -24.51 21.67 28.92
CA THR A 328 -25.41 20.50 28.76
C THR A 328 -25.05 19.67 27.52
N LYS A 329 -24.71 18.39 27.69
CA LYS A 329 -24.56 17.38 26.60
C LYS A 329 -23.51 17.69 25.52
N THR A 330 -22.59 18.64 25.75
CA THR A 330 -21.59 19.09 24.75
C THR A 330 -20.13 18.87 25.15
N HIS A 331 -19.84 18.25 26.30
CA HIS A 331 -18.48 18.10 26.84
C HIS A 331 -17.43 17.57 25.84
N ARG A 332 -17.80 16.63 24.96
CA ARG A 332 -16.88 15.97 24.00
C ARG A 332 -17.16 16.29 22.53
N ARG A 333 -17.97 17.31 22.25
CA ARG A 333 -18.34 17.71 20.87
C ARG A 333 -17.20 18.52 20.20
N PRO A 334 -17.14 18.54 18.86
CA PRO A 334 -16.13 19.32 18.12
C PRO A 334 -16.26 20.84 18.23
N GLY A 335 -17.42 21.36 18.65
CA GLY A 335 -17.72 22.78 18.57
C GLY A 335 -17.98 23.22 17.12
N SER A 336 -17.61 24.47 16.79
CA SER A 336 -17.82 25.02 15.45
C SER A 336 -16.93 24.36 14.39
N ILE A 337 -17.53 24.01 13.25
CA ILE A 337 -16.87 23.27 12.16
C ILE A 337 -16.40 24.22 11.05
N GLY A 338 -17.03 25.40 10.89
CA GLY A 338 -16.77 26.34 9.81
C GLY A 338 -17.08 27.78 10.20
N THR A 339 -16.85 28.69 9.26
CA THR A 339 -17.13 30.11 9.43
C THR A 339 -18.38 30.47 8.61
N ALA A 340 -19.24 31.33 9.14
CA ALA A 340 -20.36 31.89 8.38
C ALA A 340 -19.83 32.61 7.13
N GLY A 341 -20.43 32.36 5.97
CA GLY A 341 -19.99 32.86 4.66
C GLY A 341 -19.38 31.78 3.75
N GLN A 342 -18.82 30.71 4.33
CA GLN A 342 -18.45 29.52 3.58
C GLN A 342 -19.54 28.47 3.81
N ALA A 343 -20.51 28.38 2.90
CA ALA A 343 -21.66 27.46 2.98
C ALA A 343 -21.27 25.95 2.88
N CYS A 344 -19.97 25.63 2.94
CA CYS A 344 -19.46 24.28 2.87
C CYS A 344 -18.36 24.04 3.92
N VAL A 345 -18.18 22.78 4.30
CA VAL A 345 -17.06 22.39 5.15
C VAL A 345 -15.82 22.19 4.28
N LYS A 346 -14.72 22.88 4.63
CA LYS A 346 -13.45 22.72 3.92
C LYS A 346 -12.99 21.25 3.91
N PRO A 347 -12.57 20.70 2.76
CA PRO A 347 -11.96 19.38 2.70
C PRO A 347 -10.78 19.26 3.67
N GLY A 348 -10.67 18.12 4.35
CA GLY A 348 -9.61 17.89 5.35
C GLY A 348 -9.89 18.48 6.73
N LYS A 349 -11.06 19.08 6.98
CA LYS A 349 -11.45 19.50 8.34
C LYS A 349 -11.42 18.31 9.31
N LYS A 350 -10.79 18.52 10.47
CA LYS A 350 -10.68 17.53 11.56
C LYS A 350 -12.07 17.19 12.12
N MET A 351 -12.47 15.92 11.97
CA MET A 351 -13.78 15.38 12.35
C MET A 351 -13.63 14.00 13.03
N PRO A 352 -14.64 13.52 13.79
CA PRO A 352 -14.60 12.17 14.35
C PRO A 352 -14.52 11.13 13.23
N GLY A 353 -13.98 9.95 13.53
CA GLY A 353 -13.80 8.90 12.53
C GLY A 353 -12.74 7.90 12.90
N HIS A 354 -12.42 7.00 11.97
CA HIS A 354 -11.45 5.94 12.20
C HIS A 354 -10.06 6.50 12.56
N MET A 355 -9.46 5.98 13.63
CA MET A 355 -8.13 6.31 14.11
C MET A 355 -7.24 5.07 14.08
N GLY A 356 -5.97 5.25 13.70
CA GLY A 356 -5.04 4.14 13.53
C GLY A 356 -5.34 3.31 12.28
N SER A 357 -4.79 2.10 12.24
CA SER A 357 -4.87 1.22 11.07
C SER A 357 -4.34 1.89 9.80
N GLU A 358 -3.27 2.68 9.94
CA GLU A 358 -2.58 3.37 8.85
C GLU A 358 -1.09 3.05 8.84
N TRP A 359 -0.50 3.10 7.65
CA TRP A 359 0.96 3.11 7.48
C TRP A 359 1.56 4.39 8.04
N ARG A 360 2.51 4.23 8.97
CA ARG A 360 3.34 5.33 9.46
C ARG A 360 4.81 4.92 9.40
N ALA A 361 5.63 5.92 9.13
CA ALA A 361 7.07 5.81 9.09
C ALA A 361 7.68 6.61 10.24
N LEU A 362 8.60 6.01 10.96
CA LEU A 362 9.52 6.71 11.85
C LEU A 362 10.89 6.72 11.21
N ARG A 363 11.52 7.89 11.16
CA ARG A 363 12.76 8.08 10.40
C ARG A 363 13.95 8.38 11.29
N GLY A 364 15.13 7.95 10.87
CA GLY A 364 16.39 8.26 11.53
C GLY A 364 16.51 7.69 12.94
N ILE A 365 16.09 6.44 13.13
CA ILE A 365 16.20 5.70 14.39
C ILE A 365 17.50 4.89 14.38
N GLN A 366 18.27 4.94 15.46
CA GLN A 366 19.56 4.25 15.56
C GLN A 366 19.39 2.79 15.99
N ILE A 367 20.22 1.90 15.43
CA ILE A 367 20.38 0.52 15.90
C ILE A 367 21.47 0.50 16.98
N LEU A 368 21.14 -0.02 18.17
CA LEU A 368 22.03 -0.02 19.33
C LEU A 368 22.69 -1.38 19.60
N ARG A 369 22.03 -2.47 19.20
CA ARG A 369 22.51 -3.83 19.37
C ARG A 369 21.93 -4.72 18.28
N ILE A 370 22.71 -5.69 17.82
CA ILE A 370 22.27 -6.74 16.89
C ILE A 370 22.66 -8.07 17.51
N ASN A 371 21.70 -8.99 17.64
CA ASN A 371 21.98 -10.38 17.99
C ASN A 371 21.96 -11.19 16.68
N THR A 372 23.11 -11.76 16.33
CA THR A 372 23.36 -12.47 15.07
C THR A 372 22.82 -13.91 15.12
N ALA A 373 22.88 -14.56 16.28
CA ALA A 373 22.36 -15.93 16.46
C ALA A 373 20.83 -15.98 16.31
N GLU A 374 20.12 -15.06 16.97
CA GLU A 374 18.67 -14.96 16.96
C GLU A 374 18.12 -14.03 15.87
N GLN A 375 19.01 -13.33 15.15
CA GLN A 375 18.67 -12.37 14.09
C GLN A 375 17.72 -11.28 14.57
N VAL A 376 18.04 -10.64 15.70
CA VAL A 376 17.21 -9.59 16.33
C VAL A 376 17.93 -8.24 16.31
N LEU A 377 17.23 -7.22 15.84
CA LEU A 377 17.67 -5.82 15.84
C LEU A 377 17.09 -5.08 17.05
N TYR A 378 17.94 -4.37 17.78
CA TYR A 378 17.54 -3.52 18.90
C TYR A 378 17.55 -2.07 18.43
N VAL A 379 16.35 -1.55 18.17
CA VAL A 379 16.15 -0.22 17.62
C VAL A 379 15.82 0.76 18.75
N LYS A 380 16.46 1.93 18.76
CA LYS A 380 16.30 2.95 19.81
C LYS A 380 14.86 3.49 19.88
N GLY A 381 14.30 3.49 21.08
CA GLY A 381 12.99 4.04 21.41
C GLY A 381 11.83 3.04 21.31
N PRO A 382 10.73 3.28 22.04
CA PRO A 382 9.54 2.41 22.07
C PRO A 382 8.56 2.67 20.91
N ASN A 383 8.78 3.75 20.15
CA ASN A 383 7.77 4.37 19.30
C ASN A 383 7.42 3.59 18.03
N VAL A 384 8.09 2.46 17.76
CA VAL A 384 7.90 1.66 16.55
C VAL A 384 6.41 1.36 16.29
N PRO A 385 5.89 1.67 15.10
CA PRO A 385 4.46 1.56 14.81
C PRO A 385 3.98 0.10 14.86
N GLY A 386 2.80 -0.08 15.45
CA GLY A 386 2.07 -1.35 15.46
C GLY A 386 2.12 -2.10 16.78
N PRO A 387 1.17 -3.04 16.97
CA PRO A 387 1.14 -3.91 18.13
C PRO A 387 2.33 -4.89 18.11
N VAL A 388 2.56 -5.55 19.25
CA VAL A 388 3.47 -6.70 19.32
C VAL A 388 3.01 -7.78 18.32
N GLY A 389 3.95 -8.35 17.60
CA GLY A 389 3.73 -9.33 16.54
C GLY A 389 3.45 -8.74 15.15
N ALA A 390 3.33 -7.42 15.01
CA ALA A 390 3.16 -6.78 13.71
C ALA A 390 4.42 -6.89 12.85
N LEU A 391 4.23 -6.98 11.53
CA LEU A 391 5.33 -6.88 10.57
C LEU A 391 5.70 -5.43 10.33
N ILE A 392 7.00 -5.19 10.32
CA ILE A 392 7.63 -3.88 10.26
C ILE A 392 8.68 -3.91 9.16
N TYR A 393 8.69 -2.89 8.34
CA TYR A 393 9.59 -2.74 7.22
C TYR A 393 10.71 -1.81 7.67
N VAL A 394 11.93 -2.30 7.63
CA VAL A 394 13.13 -1.57 8.04
C VAL A 394 13.96 -1.32 6.80
N LYS A 395 14.39 -0.09 6.59
CA LYS A 395 15.30 0.28 5.51
C LYS A 395 16.31 1.32 5.99
N ASP A 396 17.36 1.54 5.23
CA ASP A 396 18.32 2.60 5.53
C ASP A 396 17.64 3.97 5.60
N SER A 397 18.16 4.86 6.44
CA SER A 397 17.50 6.15 6.68
C SER A 397 17.59 7.09 5.46
N GLY A 398 16.49 7.76 5.14
CA GLY A 398 16.46 8.78 4.08
C GLY A 398 16.96 10.16 4.52
N VAL A 399 17.23 10.35 5.82
CA VAL A 399 17.63 11.64 6.42
C VAL A 399 19.08 11.92 6.06
N MET A 400 19.36 13.06 5.41
CA MET A 400 20.67 13.37 4.80
C MET A 400 21.85 13.20 5.76
N GLU A 401 21.75 13.74 6.99
CA GLU A 401 22.79 13.68 8.03
C GLU A 401 23.02 12.27 8.61
N LYS A 402 22.05 11.36 8.42
CA LYS A 402 22.02 10.03 9.03
C LYS A 402 22.13 8.92 7.99
N ARG A 403 22.57 9.25 6.78
CA ARG A 403 22.82 8.26 5.74
C ARG A 403 24.03 7.41 6.09
N VAL A 404 23.99 6.16 5.65
CA VAL A 404 25.09 5.23 5.86
C VAL A 404 26.23 5.56 4.91
N SER A 405 27.46 5.53 5.39
CA SER A 405 28.66 5.79 4.59
C SER A 405 29.16 4.53 3.88
N ASN A 406 29.32 3.39 4.60
CA ASN A 406 29.82 2.13 4.04
C ASN A 406 29.10 0.91 4.65
N PRO A 407 27.87 0.59 4.19
CA PRO A 407 27.17 -0.62 4.59
C PRO A 407 27.64 -1.88 3.83
N PRO A 408 27.36 -3.10 4.33
CA PRO A 408 27.50 -4.31 3.52
C PRO A 408 26.58 -4.22 2.29
N PHE A 409 27.14 -4.41 1.10
CA PHE A 409 26.45 -4.16 -0.16
C PHE A 409 26.68 -5.31 -1.16
N PRO A 410 25.66 -5.74 -1.92
CA PRO A 410 24.25 -5.31 -1.88
C PRO A 410 23.51 -5.75 -0.61
N THR A 411 23.96 -6.85 0.01
CA THR A 411 23.48 -7.41 1.28
C THR A 411 24.62 -8.13 2.00
N PHE A 412 24.38 -8.58 3.23
CA PHE A 412 25.30 -9.45 3.97
C PHE A 412 25.20 -10.92 3.52
N TYR A 413 26.34 -11.55 3.23
CA TYR A 413 26.46 -12.97 2.86
C TYR A 413 27.31 -13.69 3.93
N PRO A 414 26.75 -14.68 4.65
CA PRO A 414 27.46 -15.35 5.74
C PRO A 414 28.61 -16.25 5.26
N GLU A 415 28.59 -16.71 4.01
CA GLU A 415 29.60 -17.61 3.44
C GLU A 415 30.94 -16.91 3.15
N GLU A 416 30.92 -15.59 2.97
CA GLU A 416 32.08 -14.80 2.55
C GLU A 416 32.71 -14.01 3.68
N CYS A 417 32.00 -13.86 4.80
CA CYS A 417 32.45 -13.08 5.94
C CYS A 417 32.94 -13.99 7.06
N ASP A 418 33.95 -13.50 7.80
CA ASP A 418 34.37 -14.13 9.05
C ASP A 418 33.18 -14.25 10.01
N PRO A 419 33.17 -15.31 10.86
CA PRO A 419 32.08 -15.51 11.81
C PRO A 419 31.97 -14.31 12.74
N LEU A 420 30.84 -13.61 12.65
CA LEU A 420 30.54 -12.46 13.49
C LEU A 420 30.26 -12.92 14.93
N PRO A 421 30.54 -12.09 15.94
CA PRO A 421 30.17 -12.39 17.31
C PRO A 421 28.65 -12.55 17.44
N GLU A 422 28.21 -13.34 18.42
CA GLU A 422 26.79 -13.59 18.69
C GLU A 422 26.01 -12.30 18.94
N GLU A 423 26.64 -11.35 19.63
CA GLU A 423 26.06 -10.07 19.97
C GLU A 423 27.01 -8.93 19.60
N GLN A 424 26.47 -7.96 18.88
CA GLN A 424 27.16 -6.73 18.51
C GLN A 424 26.52 -5.58 19.25
N PHE A 425 27.32 -4.85 20.03
CA PHE A 425 26.87 -3.71 20.84
C PHE A 425 27.42 -2.40 20.27
N HIS A 426 26.65 -1.33 20.40
CA HIS A 426 27.16 0.01 20.12
C HIS A 426 28.10 0.43 21.24
N ASP A 427 29.18 1.14 20.93
CA ASP A 427 30.22 1.51 21.90
C ASP A 427 29.68 2.23 23.14
N SER A 428 28.61 3.01 22.97
CA SER A 428 27.96 3.73 24.06
C SER A 428 27.11 2.85 24.98
N LEU A 429 26.73 1.64 24.54
CA LEU A 429 25.88 0.73 25.30
C LEU A 429 26.71 -0.05 26.31
N PHE A 430 26.17 -0.20 27.52
CA PHE A 430 26.75 -1.04 28.55
C PHE A 430 26.58 -2.51 28.15
N GLN A 431 27.66 -3.28 28.18
CA GLN A 431 27.60 -4.73 27.95
C GLN A 431 27.35 -5.43 29.27
N TYR A 432 26.49 -6.45 29.29
CA TYR A 432 26.14 -7.15 30.54
C TYR A 432 27.30 -7.92 31.18
N THR A 433 28.37 -8.15 30.42
CA THR A 433 29.62 -8.78 30.87
C THR A 433 30.63 -7.80 31.46
N GLU A 434 30.46 -6.50 31.21
CA GLU A 434 31.33 -5.45 31.76
C GLU A 434 31.08 -5.27 33.28
N PRO A 435 32.09 -4.85 34.06
CA PRO A 435 31.90 -4.58 35.48
C PRO A 435 30.89 -3.45 35.72
N THR A 436 30.36 -3.39 36.95
CA THR A 436 29.39 -2.36 37.32
C THR A 436 29.96 -0.95 37.10
N ILE A 437 29.13 -0.04 36.58
CA ILE A 437 29.53 1.35 36.30
C ILE A 437 29.81 2.05 37.63
N GLU A 438 31.06 2.47 37.84
CA GLU A 438 31.48 3.32 38.96
C GLU A 438 31.64 4.75 38.49
N TYR A 439 31.00 5.69 39.20
CA TYR A 439 31.21 7.11 38.97
C TYR A 439 32.26 7.59 39.97
N PRO A 440 33.44 8.06 39.52
CA PRO A 440 34.41 8.63 40.44
C PRO A 440 33.74 9.79 41.19
N GLU A 441 33.83 9.79 42.52
CA GLU A 441 33.33 10.90 43.32
C GLU A 441 34.02 12.19 42.83
N GLU A 442 33.23 13.14 42.33
CA GLU A 442 33.76 14.46 42.02
C GLU A 442 34.36 15.01 43.30
N LYS A 443 35.69 15.21 43.33
CA LYS A 443 36.36 15.90 44.43
C LYS A 443 35.68 17.26 44.56
N ALA A 444 34.84 17.40 45.59
CA ALA A 444 34.18 18.65 45.91
C ALA A 444 35.26 19.69 46.21
N THR A 445 35.70 20.43 45.21
CA THR A 445 36.41 21.69 45.44
C THR A 445 35.37 22.63 46.02
N SER A 446 35.33 22.65 47.35
CA SER A 446 34.53 23.56 48.16
C SER A 446 34.98 25.00 47.92
N THR A 447 34.70 25.54 46.73
CA THR A 447 34.77 26.96 46.49
C THR A 447 33.45 27.50 47.01
N THR A 448 33.42 27.84 48.30
CA THR A 448 32.31 28.54 48.94
C THR A 448 32.05 29.87 48.25
N VAL A 449 31.29 29.86 47.16
CA VAL A 449 30.67 31.08 46.65
C VAL A 449 29.49 31.38 47.56
N ARG A 450 29.66 32.36 48.45
CA ARG A 450 28.58 32.93 49.27
C ARG A 450 27.45 33.39 48.33
N LYS A 451 26.39 32.60 48.19
CA LYS A 451 25.15 33.06 47.55
C LYS A 451 24.48 34.05 48.51
N GLY A 452 24.58 35.34 48.18
CA GLY A 452 23.73 36.36 48.78
C GLY A 452 22.24 36.04 48.55
N PRO A 453 21.32 36.59 49.36
CA PRO A 453 19.91 36.25 49.31
C PRO A 453 19.30 36.57 47.94
N VAL A 454 18.85 35.54 47.23
CA VAL A 454 18.10 35.66 45.98
C VAL A 454 16.69 36.16 46.32
N LYS A 455 16.40 37.44 46.06
CA LYS A 455 15.04 37.99 46.13
C LYS A 455 14.16 37.34 45.05
N VAL A 456 13.38 36.34 45.43
CA VAL A 456 12.32 35.78 44.58
C VAL A 456 11.18 36.80 44.49
N LYS A 457 11.06 37.51 43.37
CA LYS A 457 9.87 38.31 43.06
C LYS A 457 8.69 37.36 42.83
N LYS A 458 7.78 37.28 43.80
CA LYS A 458 6.44 36.71 43.61
C LYS A 458 5.73 37.54 42.51
N GLN A 459 5.54 36.96 41.33
CA GLN A 459 4.58 37.52 40.38
C GLN A 459 3.18 37.32 40.95
N ALA A 460 2.51 38.43 41.27
CA ALA A 460 1.13 38.43 41.69
C ALA A 460 0.25 37.91 40.55
N LYS A 461 -0.56 36.88 40.82
CA LYS A 461 -1.72 36.54 40.00
C LYS A 461 -2.71 37.71 40.09
N VAL A 462 -2.87 38.44 38.99
CA VAL A 462 -4.00 39.35 38.82
C VAL A 462 -5.25 38.48 38.63
N LYS A 463 -6.29 38.80 39.41
CA LYS A 463 -7.58 38.12 39.50
C LYS A 463 -8.35 38.15 38.19
#